data_AF-A0A7V9G2R7-F1
#
_entry.id   AF-A0A7V9G2R7-F1
#
_cell.length_a   1.000
_cell.length_b   1.000
_cell.length_c   1.000
_cell.angle_alpha   90.00
_cell.angle_beta   90.00
_cell.angle_gamma   90.00
#
_symmetry.space_group_name_H-M   'P 1'
#
loop_
_entity.id
_entity.type
_entity.pdbx_description
1 polymer ?
#
loop_
_entity_poly.entity_id
_entity_poly.type
_entity_poly.pdbx_seq_one_letter_code
_entity_poly.pdbx_strand_id
1 'polypeptide(L)' 'TFVVLAGTLSMYLGEPPERQDVPTGGLVHVEPGTPLQTANHGDGELVLYAYGTPPEHEHAEILDSAL' A
#
# COMPACT_ATOMS: atom_id res chain seq x y z
N THR A 1 1.54 -5.96 -5.59
CA THR A 1 2.86 -5.91 -4.91
C THR A 1 3.38 -4.49 -4.91
N PHE A 2 3.90 -4.03 -3.77
CA PHE A 2 4.51 -2.71 -3.58
C PHE A 2 5.96 -2.89 -3.15
N VAL A 3 6.89 -2.15 -3.77
CA VAL A 3 8.30 -2.11 -3.40
C VAL A 3 8.65 -0.68 -3.01
N VAL A 4 9.27 -0.50 -1.86
CA VAL A 4 9.67 0.83 -1.35
C VAL A 4 11.04 1.18 -1.91
N LEU A 5 11.09 2.13 -2.84
CA LEU A 5 12.33 2.58 -3.49
C LEU A 5 13.04 3.67 -2.68
N ALA A 6 12.28 4.50 -1.96
CA ALA A 6 12.80 5.52 -1.04
C ALA A 6 11.75 5.86 0.02
N GLY A 7 12.17 6.26 1.22
CA GLY A 7 11.31 6.59 2.36
C GLY A 7 10.83 5.37 3.16
N THR A 8 9.74 5.53 3.91
CA THR A 8 9.06 4.48 4.66
C THR A 8 7.58 4.49 4.31
N LEU A 9 7.07 3.38 3.81
CA LEU A 9 5.64 3.19 3.54
C LEU A 9 4.93 2.82 4.84
N SER A 10 3.84 3.51 5.17
CA SER A 10 2.84 2.99 6.10
C SER A 10 1.68 2.42 5.29
N MET A 11 1.35 1.15 5.47
CA MET A 11 0.26 0.48 4.76
C MET A 11 -0.72 -0.12 5.75
N TYR A 12 -2.00 0.17 5.58
CA TYR A 12 -3.08 -0.43 6.34
C TYR A 12 -3.70 -1.53 5.49
N LEU A 13 -3.80 -2.74 6.03
CA LEU A 13 -4.21 -3.94 5.29
C LEU A 13 -5.37 -4.65 5.98
N GLY A 14 -6.32 -5.12 5.19
CA GLY A 14 -7.43 -5.97 5.66
C GLY A 14 -8.58 -5.20 6.31
N GLU A 15 -9.48 -5.97 6.90
CA GLU A 15 -10.63 -5.51 7.69
C GLU A 15 -10.74 -6.40 8.94
N PRO A 16 -10.43 -5.91 10.15
CA PRO A 16 -10.07 -4.52 10.47
C PRO A 16 -8.68 -4.12 9.91
N PRO A 17 -8.44 -2.83 9.66
CA PRO A 17 -7.18 -2.38 9.07
C PRO A 17 -6.01 -2.54 10.04
N GLU A 18 -4.99 -3.31 9.65
CA GLU A 18 -3.74 -3.47 10.38
C GLU A 18 -2.61 -2.65 9.75
N ARG A 19 -1.96 -1.79 10.54
CA ARG A 19 -0.84 -0.97 10.08
C ARG A 19 0.46 -1.77 10.00
N GLN A 20 1.13 -1.64 8.87
CA GLN A 20 2.47 -2.14 8.61
C GLN A 20 3.37 -0.98 8.18
N ASP A 21 4.54 -0.81 8.81
CA ASP A 21 5.55 0.16 8.39
C ASP A 21 6.69 -0.58 7.67
N VAL A 22 7.00 -0.15 6.45
CA VAL A 22 7.90 -0.86 5.53
C VAL A 22 8.99 0.10 5.06
N PRO A 23 10.25 -0.12 5.46
CA PRO A 23 11.35 0.77 5.09
C PRO A 23 11.77 0.57 3.63
N THR A 24 12.61 1.48 3.14
CA THR A 24 13.26 1.38 1.82
C THR A 24 13.92 0.00 1.62
N GLY A 25 13.74 -0.57 0.43
CA GLY A 25 14.16 -1.94 0.10
C GLY A 25 13.17 -3.02 0.54
N GLY A 26 12.16 -2.67 1.33
CA GLY A 26 11.08 -3.55 1.73
C GLY A 26 10.04 -3.78 0.64
N LEU A 27 9.27 -4.85 0.80
CA LEU A 27 8.24 -5.29 -0.14
C LEU A 27 6.97 -5.67 0.62
N VAL A 28 5.82 -5.32 0.07
CA VAL A 28 4.51 -5.83 0.48
C VAL A 28 3.86 -6.56 -0.68
N HIS A 29 3.56 -7.84 -0.48
CA HIS A 29 2.65 -8.58 -1.34
C HIS A 29 1.25 -8.50 -0.76
N VAL A 30 0.27 -8.24 -1.61
CA VAL A 30 -1.13 -8.08 -1.21
C VAL A 30 -1.96 -9.01 -2.07
N GLU A 31 -2.72 -9.89 -1.43
CA GLU A 31 -3.63 -10.80 -2.11
C GLU A 31 -4.79 -10.03 -2.77
N PRO A 32 -5.29 -10.48 -3.93
CA PRO A 32 -6.45 -9.86 -4.58
C PRO A 32 -7.66 -9.73 -3.64
N GLY A 33 -8.37 -8.61 -3.74
CA GLY A 33 -9.55 -8.34 -2.90
C GLY A 33 -9.23 -7.92 -1.45
N THR A 34 -7.96 -7.80 -1.07
CA THR A 34 -7.59 -7.26 0.25
C THR A 34 -7.74 -5.74 0.27
N PRO A 35 -8.54 -5.15 1.19
CA PRO A 35 -8.57 -3.71 1.41
C PRO A 35 -7.18 -3.19 1.76
N LEU A 36 -6.80 -2.06 1.16
CA LEU A 36 -5.51 -1.43 1.42
C LEU A 36 -5.61 0.09 1.44
N GLN A 37 -4.78 0.72 2.26
CA GLN A 37 -4.49 2.15 2.20
C GLN A 37 -2.98 2.36 2.38
N THR A 38 -2.35 3.08 1.45
CA THR A 38 -0.96 3.54 1.59
C THR A 38 -0.93 4.96 2.12
N ALA A 39 -0.11 5.23 3.13
CA ALA A 39 0.12 6.53 3.70
C ALA A 39 1.63 6.81 3.82
N ASN A 40 2.00 8.08 3.68
CA ASN A 40 3.34 8.57 4.01
C ASN A 40 3.23 9.42 5.27
N HIS A 41 3.60 8.85 6.41
CA HIS A 41 3.66 9.56 7.70
C HIS A 41 5.03 10.24 7.95
N GLY A 42 5.99 10.06 7.04
CA GLY A 42 7.32 10.66 7.16
C GLY A 42 7.40 12.08 6.59
N ASP A 43 8.42 12.82 7.02
CA ASP A 43 8.67 14.20 6.59
C ASP A 43 9.35 14.31 5.20
N GLY A 44 9.70 13.17 4.61
CA GLY A 44 10.40 13.06 3.32
C GLY A 44 9.54 12.43 2.23
N GLU A 45 10.08 12.40 1.00
CA GLU A 45 9.41 11.75 -0.12
C GLU A 45 9.38 10.23 0.04
N LEU A 46 8.22 9.64 -0.26
CA LEU A 46 8.03 8.19 -0.41
C LEU A 46 7.94 7.87 -1.91
N VAL A 47 8.79 6.96 -2.38
CA VAL A 47 8.76 6.49 -3.77
C VAL A 47 8.44 5.00 -3.78
N LEU A 48 7.36 4.63 -4.46
CA LEU A 48 6.87 3.25 -4.56
C LEU A 48 6.93 2.76 -6.00
N TYR A 49 7.35 1.51 -6.17
CA TYR A 49 7.06 0.76 -7.38
C TYR A 49 5.88 -0.18 -7.11
N ALA A 50 4.74 0.11 -7.74
CA ALA A 50 3.53 -0.69 -7.64
C ALA A 50 3.36 -1.54 -8.90
N TYR A 51 3.19 -2.85 -8.70
CA TYR A 51 2.93 -3.81 -9.77
C TYR A 51 1.78 -4.74 -9.38
N GLY A 52 0.85 -4.95 -10.32
CA GLY A 52 -0.30 -5.84 -10.18
C GLY A 52 -0.66 -6.46 -11.52
N THR A 53 -1.23 -7.66 -11.50
CA THR A 53 -1.71 -8.39 -12.69
C THR A 53 -2.93 -9.24 -12.31
N PRO A 54 -3.93 -9.41 -13.20
CA PRO A 54 -4.09 -8.70 -14.48
C PRO A 54 -4.37 -7.20 -14.25
N PRO A 55 -4.13 -6.34 -15.26
CA PRO A 55 -4.61 -4.96 -15.20
C PRO A 55 -6.14 -4.98 -15.20
N GLU A 56 -6.74 -4.41 -14.16
CA GLU A 56 -8.19 -4.23 -14.04
C GLU A 56 -8.51 -2.75 -14.26
N HIS A 57 -9.53 -2.47 -15.09
CA HIS A 57 -9.88 -1.11 -15.49
C HIS A 57 -11.18 -0.59 -14.84
N GLU A 58 -11.97 -1.45 -14.17
CA GLU A 58 -13.35 -1.12 -13.76
C GLU A 58 -13.71 -1.44 -12.29
N HIS A 59 -12.81 -2.01 -11.47
CA HIS A 59 -13.16 -2.60 -10.15
C HIS A 59 -12.44 -2.00 -8.91
N ALA A 60 -11.87 -0.79 -9.00
CA ALA A 60 -11.32 -0.15 -7.79
C ALA A 60 -12.44 0.55 -7.00
N GLU A 61 -12.90 -0.08 -5.92
CA GLU A 61 -13.78 0.55 -4.93
C GLU A 61 -12.96 1.49 -4.03
N ILE A 62 -13.50 2.68 -3.77
CA ILE A 62 -12.93 3.62 -2.80
C ILE A 62 -13.67 3.40 -1.47
N LEU A 63 -12.93 2.99 -0.46
CA LEU A 63 -13.42 2.77 0.90
C LEU A 63 -13.18 3.99 1.78
N ASP A 64 -13.79 4.01 2.97
CA ASP A 64 -13.51 5.03 3.97
C ASP A 64 -12.06 4.97 4.46
N SER A 65 -11.55 6.13 4.91
CA SER A 65 -10.20 6.26 5.45
C SER A 65 -10.00 5.38 6.68
N ALA A 66 -8.88 4.66 6.73
CA ALA A 66 -8.38 3.97 7.93
C ALA A 66 -7.68 4.92 8.94
N LEU A 67 -7.53 6.20 8.59
CA LEU A 67 -6.98 7.29 9.41
C LEU A 67 -8.07 8.21 9.94
#